data_AF-A0A9P7UXV1-F1
#
_entry.id   AF-A0A9P7UXV1-F1
#
_cell.length_a   1.000
_cell.length_b   1.000
_cell.length_c   1.000
_cell.angle_alpha   90.00
_cell.angle_beta   90.00
_cell.angle_gamma   90.00
#
_symmetry.space_group_name_H-M   'P 1'
#
loop_
_entity.id
_entity.type
_entity.pdbx_description
1 polymer ?
#
loop_
_entity_poly.entity_id
_entity_poly.type
_entity_poly.pdbx_seq_one_letter_code
_entity_poly.pdbx_strand_id
1 'polypeptide(L)'
;MPPSCYDPDSPDEREVPLPSAPLVNLSENVVLQPPLTRRGTGPGMIMFLPPEGSFDRRKDTAKLLDPEPVQKWAEEGFAVVGATIKGDGPGWTIEQVLREGLEALLSIKELDLKTKFAVNVYDPQILSDVNQAISKDARLSCLIAFGSPPNTNSVPLFIHSPTSLPLTNTSPSITVHKYATDSPLFVLPQSADYNPGFASLAHSRTLVFVRKTLGAPIFDIEAIWDEHTYFEFEVRSVAKTMGTMVAEPYVNHIPTVS
;
A
#
# COMPACT_ATOMS: atom_id res chain seq x y z
N MET A 1 -33.90 22.38 7.00
CA MET A 1 -34.52 21.34 7.85
C MET A 1 -34.18 20.01 7.20
N PRO A 2 -33.64 19.04 7.93
CA PRO A 2 -33.36 17.71 7.40
C PRO A 2 -34.68 17.08 6.89
N PRO A 3 -34.64 16.31 5.80
CA PRO A 3 -35.85 15.74 5.20
C PRO A 3 -36.55 14.80 6.18
N SER A 4 -37.89 14.89 6.24
CA SER A 4 -38.71 14.07 7.15
C SER A 4 -38.88 12.61 6.70
N CYS A 5 -38.60 12.34 5.43
CA CYS A 5 -38.53 10.99 4.85
C CYS A 5 -37.41 10.94 3.80
N TYR A 6 -36.82 9.76 3.62
CA TYR A 6 -35.82 9.52 2.59
C TYR A 6 -36.44 9.63 1.19
N ASP A 7 -35.77 10.34 0.29
CA ASP A 7 -36.15 10.50 -1.12
C ASP A 7 -34.97 10.11 -2.02
N PRO A 8 -35.01 8.96 -2.69
CA PRO A 8 -33.91 8.49 -3.54
C PRO A 8 -33.69 9.35 -4.78
N ASP A 9 -34.68 10.15 -5.20
CA ASP A 9 -34.57 11.02 -6.38
C ASP A 9 -34.08 12.44 -6.01
N SER A 10 -33.79 12.68 -4.72
CA SER A 10 -33.28 13.95 -4.22
C SER A 10 -31.95 14.32 -4.89
N PRO A 11 -31.69 15.62 -5.16
CA PRO A 11 -30.37 16.08 -5.58
C PRO A 11 -29.23 15.67 -4.64
N ASP A 12 -29.53 15.47 -3.35
CA ASP A 12 -28.58 15.05 -2.33
C ASP A 12 -28.27 13.54 -2.36
N GLU A 13 -29.05 12.74 -3.09
CA GLU A 13 -28.84 11.28 -3.25
C GLU A 13 -28.23 10.90 -4.60
N ARG A 14 -27.74 11.89 -5.35
CA ARG A 14 -26.94 11.62 -6.56
C ARG A 14 -25.62 10.95 -6.16
N GLU A 15 -25.28 9.89 -6.88
CA GLU A 15 -24.03 9.14 -6.68
C GLU A 15 -22.82 10.08 -6.74
N VAL A 16 -22.02 10.05 -5.68
CA VAL A 16 -20.75 10.77 -5.62
C VAL A 16 -19.66 9.82 -6.12
N PRO A 17 -19.03 10.11 -7.27
CA PRO A 17 -18.04 9.20 -7.83
C PRO A 17 -16.82 9.14 -6.91
N LEU A 18 -16.38 7.92 -6.62
CA LEU A 18 -15.14 7.71 -5.87
C LEU A 18 -13.92 8.14 -6.70
N PRO A 19 -12.81 8.50 -6.04
CA PRO A 19 -11.56 8.78 -6.74
C PRO A 19 -11.20 7.62 -7.66
N SER A 20 -10.91 7.93 -8.92
CA SER A 20 -10.55 6.96 -9.93
C SER A 20 -9.40 7.50 -10.75
N ALA A 21 -8.38 6.67 -10.95
CA ALA A 21 -7.26 6.96 -11.83
C ALA A 21 -6.90 5.68 -12.60
N PRO A 22 -6.68 5.76 -13.91
CA PRO A 22 -6.36 4.57 -14.70
C PRO A 22 -5.00 4.01 -14.30
N LEU A 23 -4.94 2.68 -14.17
CA LEU A 23 -3.68 1.96 -14.06
C LEU A 23 -2.93 2.06 -15.39
N VAL A 24 -1.66 2.49 -15.33
CA VAL A 24 -0.81 2.68 -16.50
C VAL A 24 0.20 1.54 -16.59
N ASN A 25 0.22 0.81 -17.70
CA ASN A 25 1.26 -0.19 -17.97
C ASN A 25 2.53 0.52 -18.45
N LEU A 26 3.63 0.39 -17.68
CA LEU A 26 4.94 0.93 -18.04
C LEU A 26 5.80 -0.09 -18.79
N SER A 27 5.61 -1.37 -18.47
CA SER A 27 6.29 -2.52 -19.06
C SER A 27 5.42 -3.76 -18.89
N GLU A 28 5.82 -4.91 -19.44
CA GLU A 28 5.08 -6.18 -19.32
C GLU A 28 4.89 -6.61 -17.86
N ASN A 29 5.83 -6.22 -16.99
CA ASN A 29 5.85 -6.59 -15.59
C ASN A 29 5.79 -5.40 -14.62
N VAL A 30 5.46 -4.20 -15.11
CA VAL A 30 5.45 -2.96 -14.31
C VAL A 30 4.23 -2.12 -14.62
N VAL A 31 3.54 -1.72 -13.57
CA VAL A 31 2.38 -0.83 -13.61
C VAL A 31 2.61 0.41 -12.74
N LEU A 32 1.92 1.48 -13.07
CA LEU A 32 1.86 2.73 -12.31
C LEU A 32 0.40 3.05 -11.99
N GLN A 33 0.11 3.21 -10.69
CA GLN A 33 -1.19 3.60 -10.17
C GLN A 33 -1.08 4.98 -9.52
N PRO A 34 -1.74 6.03 -10.04
CA PRO A 34 -1.86 7.30 -9.34
C PRO A 34 -2.69 7.16 -8.05
N PRO A 35 -2.56 8.09 -7.09
CA PRO A 35 -3.31 8.06 -5.82
C PRO A 35 -4.82 7.97 -6.04
N LEU A 36 -5.49 7.15 -5.23
CA LEU A 36 -6.93 6.91 -5.26
C LEU A 36 -7.65 7.52 -4.04
N THR A 37 -7.08 8.60 -3.49
CA THR A 37 -7.74 9.40 -2.46
C THR A 37 -8.36 10.65 -3.06
N ARG A 38 -9.35 11.23 -2.38
CA ARG A 38 -9.97 12.52 -2.77
C ARG A 38 -8.97 13.68 -2.83
N ARG A 39 -7.82 13.55 -2.16
CA ARG A 39 -6.71 14.51 -2.24
C ARG A 39 -6.13 14.59 -3.66
N GLY A 40 -6.20 13.51 -4.44
CA GLY A 40 -5.72 13.44 -5.83
C GLY A 40 -4.21 13.53 -6.00
N THR A 41 -3.45 13.83 -4.95
CA THR A 41 -1.99 13.86 -4.95
C THR A 41 -1.40 13.11 -3.76
N GLY A 42 -0.16 12.66 -3.92
CA GLY A 42 0.52 11.86 -2.91
C GLY A 42 2.02 11.69 -3.13
N PRO A 43 2.74 11.18 -2.12
CA PRO A 43 4.13 10.77 -2.29
C PRO A 43 4.21 9.48 -3.12
N GLY A 44 5.40 9.22 -3.65
CA GLY A 44 5.66 8.04 -4.48
C GLY A 44 6.20 6.86 -3.68
N MET A 45 5.85 5.65 -4.12
CA MET A 45 6.47 4.41 -3.66
C MET A 45 6.63 3.39 -4.78
N ILE A 46 7.65 2.55 -4.66
CA ILE A 46 7.93 1.43 -5.56
C ILE A 46 7.70 0.13 -4.79
N MET A 47 7.00 -0.81 -5.40
CA MET A 47 6.61 -2.08 -4.79
C MET A 47 7.05 -3.25 -5.65
N PHE A 48 7.61 -4.26 -5.00
CA PHE A 48 7.99 -5.52 -5.64
C PHE A 48 7.09 -6.65 -5.14
N LEU A 49 6.31 -7.22 -6.05
CA LEU A 49 5.32 -8.27 -5.79
C LEU A 49 5.82 -9.62 -6.31
N PRO A 50 5.50 -10.73 -5.61
CA PRO A 50 5.88 -12.05 -6.08
C PRO A 50 5.14 -12.40 -7.39
N PRO A 51 5.81 -13.10 -8.33
CA PRO A 51 5.20 -13.46 -9.59
C PRO A 51 4.06 -14.45 -9.47
N GLU A 52 3.11 -14.34 -10.39
CA GLU A 52 2.05 -15.34 -10.50
C GLU A 52 2.64 -16.74 -10.64
N GLY A 53 2.12 -17.67 -9.82
CA GLY A 53 2.59 -19.04 -9.75
C GLY A 53 3.78 -19.28 -8.81
N SER A 54 4.34 -18.26 -8.17
CA SER A 54 5.43 -18.44 -7.20
C SER A 54 4.96 -18.80 -5.78
N PHE A 55 3.65 -18.87 -5.56
CA PHE A 55 3.03 -19.24 -4.29
C PHE A 55 1.66 -19.89 -4.52
N ASP A 56 1.25 -20.72 -3.56
CA ASP A 56 -0.07 -21.34 -3.57
C ASP A 56 -1.14 -20.28 -3.38
N ARG A 57 -2.12 -20.23 -4.29
CA ARG A 57 -3.24 -19.31 -4.17
C ARG A 57 -4.31 -19.86 -3.23
N ARG A 58 -4.99 -18.97 -2.53
CA ARG A 58 -6.18 -19.30 -1.75
C ARG A 58 -7.20 -20.01 -2.66
N LYS A 59 -7.79 -21.10 -2.17
CA LYS A 59 -8.79 -21.89 -2.91
C LYS A 59 -10.19 -21.28 -2.89
N ASP A 60 -10.44 -20.39 -1.93
CA ASP A 60 -11.71 -19.69 -1.76
C ASP A 60 -11.83 -18.58 -2.82
N THR A 61 -12.91 -18.62 -3.60
CA THR A 61 -13.23 -17.64 -4.64
C THR A 61 -14.07 -16.48 -4.12
N ALA A 62 -14.40 -16.46 -2.82
CA ALA A 62 -15.09 -15.33 -2.22
C ALA A 62 -14.26 -14.05 -2.43
N LYS A 63 -14.97 -12.97 -2.78
CA LYS A 63 -14.36 -11.66 -2.98
C LYS A 63 -13.58 -11.27 -1.71
N LEU A 64 -12.31 -10.92 -1.89
CA LEU A 64 -11.46 -10.45 -0.82
C LEU A 64 -11.91 -9.04 -0.42
N LEU A 65 -11.97 -8.78 0.88
CA LEU A 65 -12.20 -7.44 1.43
C LEU A 65 -10.90 -6.63 1.54
N ASP A 66 -9.75 -7.31 1.51
CA ASP A 66 -8.44 -6.65 1.51
C ASP A 66 -7.96 -6.50 0.06
N PRO A 67 -7.80 -5.27 -0.45
CA PRO A 67 -7.35 -5.04 -1.81
C PRO A 67 -5.91 -5.49 -2.04
N GLU A 68 -5.59 -5.79 -3.29
CA GLU A 68 -4.23 -6.10 -3.72
C GLU A 68 -3.27 -4.93 -3.41
N PRO A 69 -1.98 -5.19 -3.11
CA PRO A 69 -1.10 -4.17 -2.55
C PRO A 69 -1.01 -2.86 -3.34
N VAL A 70 -0.99 -2.91 -4.69
CA VAL A 70 -0.95 -1.68 -5.51
C VAL A 70 -2.18 -0.81 -5.30
N GLN A 71 -3.37 -1.42 -5.35
CA GLN A 71 -4.64 -0.74 -5.10
C GLN A 71 -4.68 -0.21 -3.66
N LYS A 72 -4.35 -1.07 -2.69
CA LYS A 72 -4.36 -0.75 -1.26
C LYS A 72 -3.53 0.49 -0.93
N TRP A 73 -2.30 0.57 -1.45
CA TRP A 73 -1.44 1.73 -1.19
C TRP A 73 -1.86 2.98 -1.97
N ALA A 74 -2.48 2.83 -3.14
CA ALA A 74 -3.07 3.96 -3.85
C ALA A 74 -4.25 4.56 -3.09
N GLU A 75 -5.09 3.72 -2.47
CA GLU A 75 -6.19 4.13 -1.59
C GLU A 75 -5.70 4.78 -0.28
N GLU A 76 -4.47 4.50 0.16
CA GLU A 76 -3.79 5.21 1.25
C GLU A 76 -3.20 6.57 0.82
N GLY A 77 -3.34 6.91 -0.46
CA GLY A 77 -2.92 8.19 -1.04
C GLY A 77 -1.51 8.21 -1.59
N PHE A 78 -0.93 7.07 -1.94
CA PHE A 78 0.38 7.00 -2.58
C PHE A 78 0.25 6.90 -4.11
N ALA A 79 1.22 7.46 -4.83
CA ALA A 79 1.46 7.09 -6.22
C ALA A 79 2.35 5.84 -6.22
N VAL A 80 1.90 4.76 -6.86
CA VAL A 80 2.50 3.43 -6.70
C VAL A 80 3.03 2.90 -8.02
N VAL A 81 4.31 2.56 -8.07
CA VAL A 81 4.85 1.67 -9.11
C VAL A 81 4.86 0.25 -8.57
N GLY A 82 4.08 -0.65 -9.17
CA GLY A 82 4.06 -2.07 -8.84
C GLY A 82 4.84 -2.87 -9.88
N ALA A 83 5.77 -3.70 -9.44
CA ALA A 83 6.58 -4.54 -10.33
C ALA A 83 6.59 -6.00 -9.88
N THR A 84 6.66 -6.89 -10.86
CA THR A 84 6.72 -8.34 -10.65
C THR A 84 7.91 -8.92 -11.40
N ILE A 85 8.96 -9.33 -10.68
CA ILE A 85 10.20 -9.78 -11.33
C ILE A 85 10.11 -11.28 -11.60
N LYS A 86 10.28 -11.69 -12.86
CA LYS A 86 10.29 -13.09 -13.28
C LYS A 86 11.66 -13.46 -13.87
N GLY A 87 12.72 -13.53 -13.08
CA GLY A 87 14.06 -13.96 -13.56
C GLY A 87 14.44 -13.35 -14.92
N ASP A 88 14.85 -14.19 -15.88
CA ASP A 88 15.16 -13.81 -17.28
C ASP A 88 13.93 -13.59 -18.18
N GLY A 89 12.75 -13.41 -17.58
CA GLY A 89 11.51 -13.12 -18.28
C GLY A 89 11.48 -11.72 -18.88
N PRO A 90 10.50 -11.45 -19.77
CA PRO A 90 10.37 -10.13 -20.36
C PRO A 90 9.97 -9.07 -19.31
N GLY A 91 10.39 -7.83 -19.56
CA GLY A 91 10.08 -6.70 -18.69
C GLY A 91 11.33 -6.00 -18.15
N TRP A 92 11.13 -5.21 -17.09
CA TRP A 92 12.20 -4.48 -16.43
C TRP A 92 12.90 -5.33 -15.35
N THR A 93 14.22 -5.23 -15.28
CA THR A 93 15.02 -5.73 -14.15
C THR A 93 14.78 -4.92 -12.88
N ILE A 94 15.27 -5.38 -11.73
CA ILE A 94 15.19 -4.66 -10.46
C ILE A 94 15.76 -3.23 -10.57
N GLU A 95 16.94 -3.07 -11.19
CA GLU A 95 17.54 -1.75 -11.39
C GLU A 95 16.72 -0.85 -12.32
N GLN A 96 16.13 -1.42 -13.37
CA GLN A 96 15.25 -0.68 -14.27
C GLN A 96 13.96 -0.27 -13.56
N VAL A 97 13.36 -1.13 -12.73
CA VAL A 97 12.19 -0.77 -11.93
C VAL A 97 12.51 0.39 -10.99
N LEU A 98 13.63 0.35 -10.27
CA LEU A 98 14.01 1.42 -9.36
C LEU A 98 14.29 2.74 -10.09
N ARG A 99 14.96 2.70 -11.25
CA ARG A 99 15.32 3.90 -12.02
C ARG A 99 14.16 4.42 -12.85
N GLU A 100 13.67 3.62 -13.80
CA GLU A 100 12.62 4.02 -14.74
C GLU A 100 11.27 4.19 -14.04
N GLY A 101 10.97 3.39 -13.02
CA GLY A 101 9.77 3.56 -12.20
C GLY A 101 9.76 4.88 -11.43
N LEU A 102 10.93 5.30 -10.93
CA LEU A 102 11.04 6.59 -10.26
C LEU A 102 10.92 7.77 -11.22
N GLU A 103 11.49 7.67 -12.43
CA GLU A 103 11.27 8.67 -13.47
C GLU A 103 9.79 8.72 -13.92
N ALA A 104 9.12 7.57 -13.99
CA ALA A 104 7.67 7.51 -14.25
C ALA A 104 6.86 8.21 -13.14
N LEU A 105 7.18 7.98 -11.87
CA LEU A 105 6.57 8.70 -10.74
C LEU A 105 6.82 10.21 -10.83
N LEU A 106 8.03 10.64 -11.20
CA LEU A 106 8.35 12.06 -11.34
C LEU A 106 7.59 12.76 -12.47
N SER A 107 7.15 11.98 -13.47
CA SER A 107 6.45 12.48 -14.66
C SER A 107 4.96 12.74 -14.45
N ILE A 108 4.32 12.14 -13.42
CA ILE A 108 2.90 12.36 -13.15
C ILE A 108 2.66 13.65 -12.38
N LYS A 109 1.52 14.31 -12.62
CA LYS A 109 1.15 15.57 -11.94
C LYS A 109 0.66 15.33 -10.50
N GLU A 110 0.22 14.11 -10.22
CA GLU A 110 -0.32 13.67 -8.93
C GLU A 110 0.79 13.43 -7.88
N LEU A 111 2.07 13.44 -8.26
CA LEU A 111 3.19 13.30 -7.32
C LEU A 111 3.49 14.64 -6.65
N ASP A 112 3.31 14.72 -5.33
CA ASP A 112 3.54 15.95 -4.54
C ASP A 112 4.83 15.95 -3.72
N LEU A 113 5.48 14.80 -3.55
CA LEU A 113 6.79 14.66 -2.93
C LEU A 113 7.77 14.06 -3.92
N LYS A 114 8.71 14.87 -4.40
CA LYS A 114 9.68 14.49 -5.45
C LYS A 114 11.07 14.14 -4.93
N THR A 115 11.31 14.29 -3.62
CA THR A 115 12.64 14.17 -3.01
C THR A 115 12.84 12.85 -2.28
N LYS A 116 11.77 12.16 -1.89
CA LYS A 116 11.81 10.94 -1.10
C LYS A 116 10.76 9.94 -1.57
N PHE A 117 11.17 8.68 -1.68
CA PHE A 117 10.32 7.57 -2.12
C PHE A 117 10.53 6.37 -1.20
N ALA A 118 9.46 5.61 -0.94
CA ALA A 118 9.55 4.34 -0.20
C ALA A 118 9.70 3.16 -1.17
N VAL A 119 10.40 2.11 -0.76
CA VAL A 119 10.47 0.84 -1.47
C VAL A 119 9.89 -0.26 -0.60
N ASN A 120 8.91 -1.02 -1.10
CA ASN A 120 8.26 -2.10 -0.35
C ASN A 120 8.35 -3.43 -1.11
N VAL A 121 8.93 -4.45 -0.49
CA VAL A 121 9.22 -5.73 -1.13
C VAL A 121 8.44 -6.85 -0.44
N TYR A 122 7.42 -7.34 -1.16
CA TYR A 122 6.60 -8.48 -0.78
C TYR A 122 7.18 -9.81 -1.25
N ASP A 123 7.99 -9.79 -2.31
CA ASP A 123 8.65 -10.99 -2.82
C ASP A 123 9.94 -11.31 -2.04
N PRO A 124 9.95 -12.36 -1.20
CA PRO A 124 11.13 -12.71 -0.41
C PRO A 124 12.32 -13.15 -1.26
N GLN A 125 12.11 -13.61 -2.51
CA GLN A 125 13.17 -14.16 -3.35
C GLN A 125 14.14 -13.09 -3.86
N ILE A 126 13.65 -11.86 -4.08
CA ILE A 126 14.43 -10.74 -4.62
C ILE A 126 14.83 -9.72 -3.56
N LEU A 127 14.54 -9.97 -2.28
CA LEU A 127 14.83 -9.05 -1.18
C LEU A 127 16.30 -8.64 -1.12
N SER A 128 17.22 -9.60 -1.30
CA SER A 128 18.66 -9.33 -1.26
C SER A 128 19.09 -8.37 -2.37
N ASP A 129 18.59 -8.60 -3.58
CA ASP A 129 18.98 -7.82 -4.77
C ASP A 129 18.42 -6.40 -4.70
N VAL A 130 17.15 -6.25 -4.28
CA VAL A 130 16.54 -4.93 -4.04
C VAL A 130 17.29 -4.18 -2.92
N ASN A 131 17.61 -4.87 -1.83
CA ASN A 131 18.35 -4.30 -0.70
C ASN A 131 19.75 -3.81 -1.10
N GLN A 132 20.41 -4.46 -2.06
CA GLN A 132 21.67 -3.97 -2.62
C GLN A 132 21.46 -2.78 -3.56
N ALA A 133 20.46 -2.87 -4.44
CA ALA A 133 20.21 -1.89 -5.49
C ALA A 133 19.72 -0.53 -4.96
N ILE A 134 18.97 -0.51 -3.84
CA ILE A 134 18.40 0.72 -3.26
C ILE A 134 19.46 1.77 -2.89
N SER A 135 20.68 1.32 -2.53
CA SER A 135 21.78 2.20 -2.14
C SER A 135 22.30 3.10 -3.28
N LYS A 136 21.92 2.81 -4.54
CA LYS A 136 22.39 3.52 -5.73
C LYS A 136 21.67 4.86 -5.97
N ASP A 137 20.53 5.10 -5.33
CA ASP A 137 19.76 6.35 -5.48
C ASP A 137 19.31 6.90 -4.13
N ALA A 138 19.82 8.07 -3.75
CA ALA A 138 19.55 8.72 -2.46
C ALA A 138 18.08 9.19 -2.29
N ARG A 139 17.29 9.25 -3.36
CA ARG A 139 15.85 9.56 -3.30
C ARG A 139 15.07 8.41 -2.66
N LEU A 140 15.56 7.17 -2.78
CA LEU A 140 14.97 5.99 -2.13
C LEU A 140 15.29 6.05 -0.64
N SER A 141 14.30 6.40 0.17
CA SER A 141 14.51 6.87 1.54
C SER A 141 14.30 5.81 2.62
N CYS A 142 13.63 4.70 2.29
CA CYS A 142 13.47 3.55 3.17
C CYS A 142 13.13 2.28 2.40
N LEU A 143 13.41 1.14 3.04
CA LEU A 143 13.06 -0.19 2.55
C LEU A 143 12.12 -0.89 3.54
N ILE A 144 11.04 -1.46 3.02
CA ILE A 144 10.13 -2.33 3.74
C ILE A 144 10.28 -3.73 3.16
N ALA A 145 10.44 -4.72 4.03
CA ALA A 145 10.76 -6.10 3.64
C ALA A 145 9.84 -7.09 4.35
N PHE A 146 9.25 -8.02 3.59
CA PHE A 146 8.53 -9.18 4.10
C PHE A 146 9.40 -10.43 3.97
N GLY A 147 10.02 -10.85 5.08
CA GLY A 147 10.95 -11.99 5.10
C GLY A 147 12.23 -11.69 5.91
N SER A 148 13.35 -12.24 5.47
CA SER A 148 14.66 -12.11 6.12
C SER A 148 15.69 -11.52 5.14
N PRO A 149 15.78 -10.18 5.02
CA PRO A 149 16.76 -9.53 4.15
C PRO A 149 18.19 -9.60 4.73
N PRO A 150 19.24 -9.52 3.88
CA PRO A 150 20.63 -9.55 4.33
C PRO A 150 21.06 -8.29 5.10
N ASN A 151 22.13 -8.42 5.89
CA ASN A 151 22.59 -7.43 6.89
C ASN A 151 23.42 -6.28 6.30
N THR A 152 22.89 -5.56 5.33
CA THR A 152 23.53 -4.33 4.82
C THR A 152 22.44 -3.36 4.40
N ASN A 153 22.23 -2.24 5.07
CA ASN A 153 21.34 -1.24 4.50
C ASN A 153 21.80 0.20 4.74
N SER A 154 21.81 0.96 3.65
CA SER A 154 22.16 2.38 3.59
C SER A 154 21.00 3.28 3.99
N VAL A 155 19.79 2.72 4.07
CA VAL A 155 18.54 3.41 4.43
C VAL A 155 17.85 2.72 5.60
N PRO A 156 16.95 3.41 6.33
CA PRO A 156 16.09 2.78 7.32
C PRO A 156 15.36 1.57 6.74
N LEU A 157 15.47 0.43 7.44
CA LEU A 157 14.92 -0.86 7.02
C LEU A 157 13.84 -1.31 8.00
N PHE A 158 12.65 -1.58 7.49
CA PHE A 158 11.49 -2.02 8.25
C PHE A 158 11.09 -3.45 7.84
N ILE A 159 11.26 -4.41 8.76
CA ILE A 159 11.14 -5.83 8.45
C ILE A 159 9.91 -6.42 9.13
N HIS A 160 9.08 -7.09 8.34
CA HIS A 160 8.03 -7.99 8.80
C HIS A 160 8.47 -9.43 8.56
N SER A 161 8.64 -10.20 9.64
CA SER A 161 9.18 -11.56 9.55
C SER A 161 8.27 -12.58 10.25
N PRO A 162 8.05 -13.75 9.63
CA PRO A 162 7.68 -14.97 10.35
C PRO A 162 8.59 -15.19 11.57
N THR A 163 8.03 -15.75 12.65
CA THR A 163 8.79 -16.05 13.88
C THR A 163 9.82 -17.17 13.66
N SER A 164 9.53 -18.07 12.71
CA SER A 164 10.38 -19.19 12.31
C SER A 164 11.65 -18.75 11.58
N LEU A 165 11.66 -17.58 10.93
CA LEU A 165 12.84 -17.12 10.19
C LEU A 165 13.89 -16.53 11.13
N PRO A 166 15.16 -16.97 11.00
CA PRO A 166 16.26 -16.36 11.75
C PRO A 166 16.49 -14.94 11.23
N LEU A 167 16.62 -14.01 12.17
CA LEU A 167 17.05 -12.64 11.92
C LEU A 167 18.27 -12.37 12.80
N THR A 168 19.35 -11.91 12.17
CA THR A 168 20.64 -11.66 12.83
C THR A 168 20.88 -10.17 13.09
N ASN A 169 19.86 -9.32 12.89
CA ASN A 169 20.00 -7.87 12.81
C ASN A 169 19.63 -7.13 14.11
N THR A 170 20.59 -6.36 14.62
CA THR A 170 20.37 -5.33 15.66
C THR A 170 21.14 -4.06 15.28
N SER A 171 20.54 -3.20 14.46
CA SER A 171 21.03 -1.84 14.18
C SER A 171 19.93 -0.84 14.52
N PRO A 172 20.26 0.38 15.01
CA PRO A 172 19.26 1.42 15.24
C PRO A 172 18.45 1.81 13.99
N SER A 173 19.01 1.60 12.79
CA SER A 173 18.33 1.87 11.51
C SER A 173 17.41 0.73 11.06
N ILE A 174 17.37 -0.38 11.78
CA ILE A 174 16.56 -1.56 11.45
C ILE A 174 15.47 -1.73 12.50
N THR A 175 14.21 -1.76 12.06
CA THR A 175 13.07 -2.11 12.91
C THR A 175 12.50 -3.43 12.45
N VAL A 176 12.26 -4.34 13.39
CA VAL A 176 11.77 -5.69 13.12
C VAL A 176 10.48 -5.94 13.88
N HIS A 177 9.48 -6.45 13.17
CA HIS A 177 8.26 -7.01 13.75
C HIS A 177 8.11 -8.48 13.37
N LYS A 178 7.92 -9.32 14.39
CA LYS A 178 7.69 -10.76 14.21
C LYS A 178 6.21 -11.12 14.28
N TYR A 179 5.81 -12.09 13.47
CA TYR A 179 4.44 -12.59 13.37
C TYR A 179 4.44 -14.10 13.59
N ALA A 180 3.44 -14.62 14.29
CA ALA A 180 3.28 -16.05 14.57
C ALA A 180 2.68 -16.78 13.35
N THR A 181 3.41 -16.73 12.25
CA THR A 181 3.12 -17.36 10.96
C THR A 181 4.40 -18.02 10.45
N ASP A 182 4.26 -18.93 9.50
CA ASP A 182 5.37 -19.68 8.90
C ASP A 182 5.79 -19.13 7.53
N SER A 183 4.95 -18.30 6.90
CA SER A 183 5.17 -17.78 5.55
C SER A 183 5.31 -16.27 5.55
N PRO A 184 6.28 -15.68 4.82
CA PRO A 184 6.38 -14.23 4.64
C PRO A 184 5.25 -13.65 3.77
N LEU A 185 4.50 -14.51 3.07
CA LEU A 185 3.41 -14.14 2.17
C LEU A 185 2.07 -13.97 2.90
N PHE A 186 2.07 -13.98 4.25
CA PHE A 186 0.88 -13.84 5.09
C PHE A 186 0.09 -12.53 4.86
N VAL A 187 0.72 -11.54 4.23
CA VAL A 187 0.12 -10.23 3.95
C VAL A 187 -0.58 -10.14 2.60
N LEU A 188 -0.41 -11.13 1.73
CA LEU A 188 -0.92 -11.10 0.35
C LEU A 188 -2.31 -11.73 0.32
N PRO A 189 -3.39 -10.98 0.02
CA PRO A 189 -4.77 -11.48 0.06
C PRO A 189 -5.02 -12.74 -0.80
N GLN A 190 -4.29 -12.86 -1.91
CA GLN A 190 -4.37 -13.98 -2.84
C GLN A 190 -3.61 -15.24 -2.39
N SER A 191 -2.74 -15.14 -1.39
CA SER A 191 -1.92 -16.25 -0.90
C SER A 191 -2.74 -17.24 -0.08
N ALA A 192 -2.43 -18.53 -0.19
CA ALA A 192 -2.96 -19.56 0.69
C ALA A 192 -2.55 -19.35 2.16
N ASP A 193 -1.44 -18.65 2.38
CA ASP A 193 -0.91 -18.32 3.71
C ASP A 193 -1.47 -17.02 4.29
N TYR A 194 -2.40 -16.36 3.58
CA TYR A 194 -2.95 -15.07 3.98
C TYR A 194 -3.55 -15.11 5.40
N ASN A 195 -3.09 -14.20 6.25
CA ASN A 195 -3.63 -14.00 7.59
C ASN A 195 -4.12 -12.55 7.73
N PRO A 196 -5.45 -12.30 7.74
CA PRO A 196 -5.99 -10.94 7.71
C PRO A 196 -5.61 -10.10 8.94
N GLY A 197 -5.52 -10.72 10.12
CA GLY A 197 -5.13 -10.01 11.35
C GLY A 197 -3.68 -9.54 11.31
N PHE A 198 -2.77 -10.42 10.90
CA PHE A 198 -1.36 -10.05 10.73
C PHE A 198 -1.14 -9.10 9.55
N ALA A 199 -1.87 -9.27 8.46
CA ALA A 199 -1.83 -8.37 7.31
C ALA A 199 -2.24 -6.94 7.67
N SER A 200 -3.38 -6.77 8.37
CA SER A 200 -3.84 -5.46 8.84
C SER A 200 -2.85 -4.82 9.82
N LEU A 201 -2.29 -5.60 10.74
CA LEU A 201 -1.29 -5.12 11.71
C LEU A 201 0.02 -4.71 11.02
N ALA A 202 0.50 -5.51 10.07
CA ALA A 202 1.71 -5.22 9.30
C ALA A 202 1.53 -3.98 8.42
N HIS A 203 0.37 -3.85 7.76
CA HIS A 203 0.00 -2.68 6.96
C HIS A 203 0.00 -1.40 7.82
N SER A 204 -0.71 -1.41 8.96
CA SER A 204 -0.79 -0.26 9.86
C SER A 204 0.58 0.19 10.37
N ARG A 205 1.44 -0.75 10.76
CA ARG A 205 2.82 -0.48 11.19
C ARG A 205 3.65 0.13 10.05
N THR A 206 3.49 -0.40 8.84
CA THR A 206 4.18 0.09 7.65
C THR A 206 3.74 1.51 7.31
N LEU A 207 2.44 1.79 7.37
CA LEU A 207 1.88 3.11 7.10
C LEU A 207 2.45 4.17 8.05
N VAL A 208 2.52 3.87 9.35
CA VAL A 208 3.14 4.76 10.34
C VAL A 208 4.62 4.99 10.03
N PHE A 209 5.37 3.92 9.72
CA PHE A 209 6.79 4.02 9.39
C PHE A 209 7.03 4.87 8.13
N VAL A 210 6.29 4.61 7.05
CA VAL A 210 6.44 5.33 5.78
C VAL A 210 6.03 6.79 5.93
N ARG A 211 4.88 7.10 6.54
CA ARG A 211 4.44 8.48 6.79
C ARG A 211 5.46 9.25 7.62
N LYS A 212 6.04 8.64 8.66
CA LYS A 212 7.11 9.25 9.47
C LYS A 212 8.38 9.52 8.65
N THR A 213 8.72 8.61 7.73
CA THR A 213 9.98 8.68 6.97
C THR A 213 9.92 9.68 5.83
N LEU A 214 8.82 9.67 5.09
CA LEU A 214 8.59 10.56 3.95
C LEU A 214 8.08 11.93 4.39
N GLY A 215 7.29 11.99 5.47
CA GLY A 215 6.57 13.20 5.90
C GLY A 215 5.29 13.47 5.10
N ALA A 216 4.81 12.49 4.34
CA ALA A 216 3.63 12.57 3.48
C ALA A 216 3.00 11.16 3.28
N PRO A 217 1.73 11.06 2.82
CA PRO A 217 0.76 12.16 2.69
C PRO A 217 0.32 12.64 4.08
N ILE A 218 0.01 13.94 4.18
CA ILE A 218 -0.58 14.53 5.38
C ILE A 218 -2.07 14.73 5.10
N PHE A 219 -2.90 14.12 5.94
CA PHE A 219 -4.35 14.26 5.89
C PHE A 219 -4.84 15.04 7.10
N ASP A 220 -5.77 15.97 6.87
CA ASP A 220 -6.56 16.56 7.94
C ASP A 220 -7.68 15.58 8.31
N ILE A 221 -7.36 14.67 9.24
CA ILE A 221 -8.28 13.60 9.66
C ILE A 221 -9.53 14.18 10.33
N GLU A 222 -9.38 15.31 11.04
CA GLU A 222 -10.51 16.00 11.68
C GLU A 222 -11.47 16.54 10.62
N ALA A 223 -10.95 17.22 9.59
CA ALA A 223 -11.79 17.71 8.50
C ALA A 223 -12.49 16.59 7.71
N ILE A 224 -11.79 15.48 7.44
CA ILE A 224 -12.38 14.31 6.76
C ILE A 224 -13.50 13.70 7.62
N TRP A 225 -13.27 13.59 8.93
CA TRP A 225 -14.25 13.04 9.87
C TRP A 225 -15.47 13.95 10.05
N ASP A 226 -15.26 15.26 10.17
CA ASP A 226 -16.33 16.27 10.27
C ASP A 226 -17.20 16.25 9.02
N GLU A 227 -16.61 16.13 7.82
CA GLU A 227 -17.37 16.00 6.58
C GLU A 227 -18.17 14.70 6.51
N HIS A 228 -17.56 13.56 6.89
CA HIS A 228 -18.24 12.26 6.94
C HIS A 228 -19.46 12.31 7.86
N THR A 229 -19.25 12.76 9.10
CA THR A 229 -20.31 12.83 10.13
C THR A 229 -21.37 13.88 9.78
N TYR A 230 -21.01 14.97 9.11
CA TYR A 230 -21.97 15.93 8.57
C TYR A 230 -22.90 15.27 7.54
N PHE A 231 -22.37 14.49 6.60
CA PHE A 231 -23.22 13.80 5.62
C PHE A 231 -24.07 12.68 6.24
N GLU A 232 -23.52 11.96 7.22
CA GLU A 232 -24.22 10.86 7.89
C GLU A 232 -25.35 11.36 8.80
N PHE A 233 -25.10 12.38 9.61
CA PHE A 233 -26.01 12.78 10.70
C PHE A 233 -26.81 14.05 10.43
N GLU A 234 -26.22 15.05 9.76
CA GLU A 234 -26.90 16.32 9.51
C GLU A 234 -27.68 16.29 8.19
N VAL A 235 -26.99 15.96 7.09
CA VAL A 235 -27.63 15.84 5.76
C VAL A 235 -28.40 14.52 5.65
N ARG A 236 -27.93 13.47 6.33
CA ARG A 236 -28.47 12.11 6.27
C ARG A 236 -28.55 11.57 4.84
N SER A 237 -27.53 11.90 4.04
CA SER A 237 -27.42 11.47 2.65
C SER A 237 -26.57 10.21 2.54
N VAL A 238 -27.14 9.14 2.01
CA VAL A 238 -26.40 7.89 1.83
C VAL A 238 -25.35 8.08 0.74
N ALA A 239 -25.72 8.67 -0.40
CA ALA A 239 -24.81 8.86 -1.52
C ALA A 239 -23.57 9.70 -1.14
N LYS A 240 -23.75 10.80 -0.40
CA LYS A 240 -22.63 11.65 0.03
C LYS A 240 -21.77 10.98 1.10
N THR A 241 -22.39 10.27 2.05
CA THR A 241 -21.66 9.51 3.07
C THR A 241 -20.78 8.44 2.39
N MET A 242 -21.35 7.68 1.46
CA MET A 242 -20.60 6.69 0.67
C MET A 242 -19.50 7.33 -0.18
N GLY A 243 -19.72 8.54 -0.69
CA GLY A 243 -18.71 9.31 -1.43
C GLY A 243 -17.49 9.76 -0.63
N THR A 244 -17.56 9.70 0.71
CA THR A 244 -16.41 9.97 1.59
C THR A 244 -15.63 8.70 1.97
N MET A 245 -16.12 7.52 1.58
CA MET A 245 -15.46 6.24 1.79
C MET A 245 -14.49 5.90 0.65
N VAL A 246 -13.68 4.85 0.83
CA VAL A 246 -12.93 4.20 -0.27
C VAL A 246 -13.82 3.18 -0.99
N ALA A 247 -13.36 2.64 -2.14
CA ALA A 247 -14.14 1.71 -2.96
C ALA A 247 -14.52 0.43 -2.21
N GLU A 248 -13.61 -0.08 -1.39
CA GLU A 248 -13.85 -1.24 -0.55
C GLU A 248 -13.62 -0.83 0.92
N PRO A 249 -14.63 -0.23 1.58
CA PRO A 249 -14.46 0.21 2.96
C PRO A 249 -14.25 -1.02 3.85
N TYR A 250 -13.07 -1.09 4.46
CA TYR A 250 -12.74 -2.13 5.44
C TYR A 250 -12.83 -1.56 6.86
N VAL A 251 -13.33 -2.37 7.78
CA VAL A 251 -13.27 -2.05 9.20
C VAL A 251 -11.87 -2.42 9.68
N ASN A 252 -11.10 -1.42 10.12
CA ASN A 252 -9.92 -1.70 10.94
C ASN A 252 -10.39 -2.35 12.24
N HIS A 253 -10.29 -3.67 12.32
CA HIS A 253 -10.52 -4.39 13.56
C HIS A 253 -9.44 -3.96 14.57
N ILE A 254 -9.81 -3.09 15.52
CA ILE A 254 -8.95 -2.77 16.66
C ILE A 254 -9.03 -3.95 17.62
N PRO A 255 -7.93 -4.66 17.91
CA PRO A 255 -7.94 -5.74 18.89
C PRO A 255 -8.37 -5.17 20.24
N THR A 256 -9.47 -5.68 20.79
CA THR A 256 -9.82 -5.42 22.19
C THR A 256 -8.81 -6.15 23.06
N VAL A 257 -8.17 -5.44 23.99
CA VAL A 257 -7.33 -6.09 25.01
C VAL A 257 -8.23 -7.04 25.80
N SER A 258 -7.99 -8.34 25.69
CA SER A 258 -8.59 -9.40 26.51
C SER A 258 -7.58 -9.94 27.50
#